data_AF-A0A6L4Z9H3-F1
#
_entry.id   AF-A0A6L4Z9H3-F1
#
_cell.length_a   1.000
_cell.length_b   1.000
_cell.length_c   1.000
_cell.angle_alpha   90.00
_cell.angle_beta   90.00
_cell.angle_gamma   90.00
#
_symmetry.space_group_name_H-M   'P 1'
#
loop_
_entity.id
_entity.type
_entity.pdbx_description
1 polymer ?
#
loop_
_entity_poly.entity_id
_entity_poly.type
_entity_poly.pdbx_seq_one_letter_code
_entity_poly.pdbx_strand_id
1 'polypeptide(L)'
;MNNTLEFVTVKLNKMLEIEQFDNEMFEFYIALLKEKYNFEIQLIDFEFYNEEKLRKAQTEKRKGMELHDFEYTANCRELEKMCLKCLETKSEWKIEKSVFLPEPGRNLLNSLIPVYFYYCHFGNAKNDGLVKKLIENEVNH
;
A
#
# COMPACT_ATOMS: atom_id res chain seq x y z
N MET A 1 -9.48 -12.75 -21.23
CA MET A 1 -9.49 -11.28 -21.14
C MET A 1 -8.85 -10.83 -19.81
N ASN A 2 -7.53 -11.01 -19.65
CA ASN A 2 -6.75 -10.60 -18.46
C ASN A 2 -5.73 -9.47 -18.76
N ASN A 3 -5.74 -8.93 -19.99
CA ASN A 3 -4.59 -8.20 -20.50
C ASN A 3 -4.51 -6.74 -20.00
N THR A 4 -5.62 -6.10 -19.61
CA THR A 4 -5.57 -4.69 -19.17
C THR A 4 -4.99 -4.53 -17.77
N LEU A 5 -5.40 -5.33 -16.80
CA LEU A 5 -4.85 -5.25 -15.44
C LEU A 5 -3.35 -5.52 -15.42
N GLU A 6 -2.91 -6.59 -16.09
CA GLU A 6 -1.49 -6.92 -16.22
C GLU A 6 -0.71 -5.83 -16.96
N PHE A 7 -1.24 -5.35 -18.09
CA PHE A 7 -0.63 -4.24 -18.84
C PHE A 7 -0.45 -2.99 -17.98
N VAL A 8 -1.50 -2.56 -17.29
CA VAL A 8 -1.45 -1.37 -16.44
C VAL A 8 -0.47 -1.59 -15.29
N THR A 9 -0.49 -2.76 -14.65
CA THR A 9 0.44 -3.11 -13.57
C THR A 9 1.89 -2.98 -14.02
N VAL A 10 2.22 -3.49 -15.21
CA VAL A 10 3.57 -3.37 -15.79
C VAL A 10 3.92 -1.90 -16.07
N LYS A 11 2.96 -1.11 -16.55
CA LYS A 11 3.20 0.32 -16.84
C LYS A 11 3.43 1.13 -15.58
N LEU A 12 2.56 1.00 -14.58
CA LEU A 12 2.70 1.69 -13.30
C LEU A 12 3.99 1.30 -12.58
N ASN A 13 4.37 0.02 -12.59
CA ASN A 13 5.64 -0.43 -12.03
C ASN A 13 6.87 0.16 -12.75
N LYS A 14 6.80 0.35 -14.07
CA LYS A 14 7.89 1.04 -14.79
C LYS A 14 7.98 2.50 -14.37
N MET A 15 6.85 3.17 -14.14
CA MET A 15 6.83 4.58 -13.74
C MET A 15 7.46 4.82 -12.37
N LEU A 16 7.59 3.81 -11.50
CA LEU A 16 8.35 3.93 -10.25
C LEU A 16 9.84 4.23 -10.48
N GLU A 17 10.39 3.83 -11.63
CA GLU A 17 11.85 3.83 -11.91
C GLU A 17 12.29 4.77 -13.04
N ILE A 18 11.35 5.38 -13.77
CA ILE A 18 11.66 6.33 -14.84
C ILE A 18 12.25 7.62 -14.26
N GLU A 19 13.08 8.31 -15.05
CA GLU A 19 13.74 9.55 -14.62
C GLU A 19 12.78 10.74 -14.56
N GLN A 20 11.85 10.80 -15.50
CA GLN A 20 10.85 11.87 -15.59
C GLN A 20 9.48 11.24 -15.41
N PHE A 21 8.86 11.53 -14.27
CA PHE A 21 7.53 11.03 -13.97
C PHE A 21 6.47 11.85 -14.70
N ASP A 22 5.57 11.15 -15.41
CA ASP A 22 4.47 11.75 -16.16
C ASP A 22 3.17 11.56 -15.36
N ASN A 23 2.68 12.62 -14.72
CA ASN A 23 1.47 12.57 -13.89
C ASN A 23 0.21 12.26 -14.71
N GLU A 24 0.09 12.81 -15.93
CA GLU A 24 -1.09 12.61 -16.78
C GLU A 24 -1.20 11.16 -17.21
N MET A 25 -0.06 10.54 -17.57
CA MET A 25 -0.02 9.13 -17.91
C MET A 25 -0.32 8.23 -16.70
N PHE A 26 0.11 8.63 -15.50
CA PHE A 26 -0.21 7.89 -14.28
C PHE A 26 -1.71 7.89 -14.02
N GLU A 27 -2.34 9.07 -14.03
CA GLU A 27 -3.77 9.25 -13.84
C GLU A 27 -4.57 8.50 -14.91
N PHE A 28 -4.13 8.53 -16.18
CA PHE A 28 -4.73 7.76 -17.25
C PHE A 28 -4.77 6.25 -16.95
N TYR A 29 -3.68 5.68 -16.44
CA TYR A 29 -3.63 4.26 -16.10
C TYR A 29 -4.54 3.90 -14.93
N ILE A 30 -4.63 4.76 -13.90
CA ILE A 30 -5.55 4.57 -12.78
C ILE A 30 -7.01 4.67 -13.26
N ALA A 31 -7.34 5.66 -14.08
CA ALA A 31 -8.67 5.83 -14.66
C ALA A 31 -9.07 4.61 -15.52
N LEU A 32 -8.14 4.07 -16.31
CA LEU A 32 -8.38 2.88 -17.13
C LEU A 32 -8.74 1.64 -16.29
N LEU A 33 -8.17 1.50 -15.09
CA LEU A 33 -8.53 0.43 -14.16
C LEU A 33 -9.92 0.65 -13.56
N LYS A 34 -10.22 1.89 -13.14
CA LYS A 34 -11.54 2.29 -12.61
C LYS A 34 -12.68 2.10 -13.61
N GLU A 35 -12.44 2.37 -14.89
CA GLU A 35 -13.46 2.20 -15.93
C GLU A 35 -13.79 0.74 -16.19
N LYS A 36 -12.79 -0.14 -16.16
CA LYS A 36 -12.95 -1.56 -16.55
C LYS A 36 -13.30 -2.50 -15.41
N TYR A 37 -12.99 -2.11 -14.19
CA TYR A 37 -13.15 -2.96 -13.02
C TYR A 37 -13.87 -2.16 -11.93
N ASN A 38 -14.71 -2.84 -11.14
CA ASN A 38 -15.08 -2.31 -9.82
C ASN A 38 -13.78 -2.29 -9.00
N PHE A 39 -13.12 -1.14 -8.89
CA PHE A 39 -11.69 -1.03 -8.58
C PHE A 39 -11.47 -0.19 -7.32
N GLU A 40 -10.66 -0.71 -6.40
CA GLU A 40 -10.19 0.04 -5.24
C GLU A 40 -8.67 -0.02 -5.17
N ILE A 41 -8.03 1.14 -5.09
CA ILE A 41 -6.60 1.24 -4.84
C ILE A 41 -6.34 1.30 -3.34
N GLN A 42 -5.30 0.63 -2.88
CA GLN A 42 -4.94 0.54 -1.47
C GLN A 42 -3.46 0.82 -1.30
N LEU A 43 -3.09 1.66 -0.34
CA LEU A 43 -1.70 1.93 0.03
C LEU A 43 -1.28 1.03 1.19
N ILE A 44 -0.20 0.28 1.02
CA ILE A 44 0.49 -0.39 2.13
C ILE A 44 1.85 0.25 2.31
N ASP A 45 2.02 1.00 3.39
CA ASP A 45 3.23 1.76 3.68
C ASP A 45 4.24 0.94 4.50
N PHE A 46 4.99 0.08 3.83
CA PHE A 46 6.06 -0.72 4.44
C PHE A 46 7.24 0.13 4.92
N GLU A 47 7.43 1.33 4.36
CA GLU A 47 8.42 2.27 4.87
C GLU A 47 8.05 2.70 6.30
N PHE A 48 6.79 3.03 6.55
CA PHE A 48 6.33 3.46 7.87
C PHE A 48 6.08 2.29 8.84
N TYR A 49 5.38 1.25 8.39
CA TYR A 49 4.99 0.08 9.20
C TYR A 49 6.07 -1.02 9.17
N ASN A 50 7.24 -0.71 9.73
CA ASN A 50 8.43 -1.57 9.71
C ASN A 50 8.81 -2.11 11.11
N GLU A 51 9.90 -2.89 11.19
CA GLU A 51 10.37 -3.49 12.45
C GLU A 51 10.84 -2.46 13.49
N GLU A 52 11.37 -1.31 13.06
CA GLU A 52 11.72 -0.21 13.97
C GLU A 52 10.46 0.38 14.60
N LYS A 53 9.45 0.67 13.77
CA LYS A 53 8.17 1.22 14.21
C LYS A 53 7.45 0.27 15.16
N LEU A 54 7.49 -1.03 14.88
CA LEU A 54 6.96 -2.07 15.75
C LEU A 54 7.62 -2.04 17.14
N ARG A 55 8.96 -2.06 17.18
CA ARG A 55 9.72 -2.01 18.46
C ARG A 55 9.41 -0.73 19.24
N LYS A 56 9.28 0.40 18.55
CA LYS A 56 8.88 1.67 19.16
C LYS A 56 7.47 1.59 19.73
N ALA A 57 6.49 1.10 18.98
CA ALA A 57 5.10 0.93 19.44
C ALA A 57 5.03 0.04 20.69
N GLN A 58 5.78 -1.07 20.73
CA GLN A 58 5.84 -1.96 21.89
C GLN A 58 6.44 -1.29 23.13
N THR A 59 7.50 -0.50 22.94
CA THR A 59 8.17 0.23 24.03
C THR A 59 7.25 1.32 24.58
N GLU A 60 6.65 2.11 23.71
CA GLU A 60 5.73 3.19 24.09
C GLU A 60 4.44 2.65 24.73
N LYS A 61 3.90 1.53 24.23
CA LYS A 61 2.78 0.81 24.88
C LYS A 61 3.10 0.48 26.34
N ARG A 62 4.32 -0.02 26.63
CA ARG A 62 4.74 -0.34 28.00
C ARG A 62 4.79 0.92 28.88
N LYS A 63 5.36 2.01 28.37
CA LYS A 63 5.40 3.30 29.08
C LYS A 63 3.99 3.82 29.38
N GLY A 64 3.07 3.73 28.42
CA GLY A 64 1.67 4.10 28.62
C GLY A 64 1.02 3.31 29.75
N MET A 65 1.29 2.02 29.84
CA MET A 65 0.80 1.17 30.93
C MET A 65 1.37 1.57 32.30
N GLU A 66 2.67 1.89 32.38
CA GLU A 66 3.33 2.35 33.60
C GLU A 66 2.79 3.71 34.08
N LEU A 67 2.41 4.58 33.15
CA LEU A 67 1.84 5.90 33.41
C LEU A 67 0.31 5.88 33.61
N HIS A 68 -0.33 4.70 33.50
CA HIS A 68 -1.79 4.55 33.49
C HIS A 68 -2.51 5.38 32.40
N ASP A 69 -1.81 5.70 31.31
CA ASP A 69 -2.39 6.35 30.14
C ASP A 69 -2.97 5.29 29.18
N PHE A 70 -4.25 4.97 29.38
CA PHE A 70 -4.92 3.90 28.64
C PHE A 70 -5.23 4.28 27.19
N GLU A 71 -5.48 5.56 26.90
CA GLU A 71 -5.72 6.04 25.53
C GLU A 71 -4.43 5.93 24.71
N TYR A 72 -3.31 6.40 25.25
CA TYR A 72 -2.01 6.24 24.62
C TYR A 72 -1.64 4.77 24.41
N THR A 73 -1.91 3.93 25.43
CA THR A 73 -1.70 2.48 25.33
C THR A 73 -2.54 1.86 24.22
N ALA A 74 -3.80 2.26 24.07
CA ALA A 74 -4.68 1.77 22.99
C ALA A 74 -4.15 2.18 21.61
N ASN A 75 -3.74 3.44 21.45
CA ASN A 75 -3.15 3.93 20.19
C ASN A 75 -1.88 3.16 19.82
N CYS A 76 -1.02 2.88 20.79
CA CYS A 76 0.19 2.08 20.57
C CYS A 76 -0.12 0.61 20.22
N ARG A 77 -1.18 0.03 20.78
CA ARG A 77 -1.66 -1.32 20.42
C ARG A 77 -2.15 -1.39 18.98
N GLU A 78 -2.91 -0.39 18.53
CA GLU A 78 -3.37 -0.34 17.14
C GLU A 78 -2.20 -0.17 16.17
N LEU A 79 -1.23 0.69 16.49
CA LEU A 79 -0.01 0.83 15.70
C LEU A 79 0.80 -0.48 15.64
N GLU A 80 0.96 -1.18 16.76
CA GLU A 80 1.62 -2.48 16.83
C GLU A 80 0.92 -3.52 15.94
N LYS A 81 -0.41 -3.62 16.01
CA LYS A 81 -1.20 -4.52 15.15
C LYS A 81 -0.99 -4.21 13.66
N MET A 82 -1.02 -2.93 13.30
CA MET A 82 -0.81 -2.50 11.90
C MET A 82 0.60 -2.85 11.41
N CYS A 83 1.63 -2.65 12.24
CA CYS A 83 3.00 -3.05 11.90
C CYS A 83 3.11 -4.57 11.71
N LEU A 84 2.55 -5.36 12.62
CA LEU A 84 2.57 -6.82 12.51
C LEU A 84 1.87 -7.30 11.23
N LYS A 85 0.67 -6.79 10.96
CA LYS A 85 -0.08 -7.11 9.74
C LYS A 85 0.72 -6.78 8.47
N CYS A 86 1.39 -5.62 8.44
CA CYS A 86 2.23 -5.27 7.30
C CYS A 86 3.43 -6.22 7.18
N LEU A 87 4.16 -6.50 8.26
CA LEU A 87 5.30 -7.41 8.21
C LEU A 87 4.91 -8.83 7.77
N GLU A 88 3.77 -9.34 8.23
CA GLU A 88 3.18 -10.60 7.76
C GLU A 88 2.88 -10.55 6.27
N THR A 89 2.16 -9.51 5.81
CA THR A 89 1.80 -9.32 4.39
C THR A 89 3.06 -9.26 3.50
N LYS A 90 4.09 -8.52 3.94
CA LYS A 90 5.38 -8.43 3.24
C LYS A 90 6.01 -9.81 3.04
N SER A 91 5.99 -10.64 4.08
CA SER A 91 6.54 -12.00 4.07
C SER A 91 5.73 -12.93 3.17
N GLU A 92 4.41 -12.90 3.28
CA GLU A 92 3.48 -13.73 2.48
C GLU A 92 3.60 -13.42 0.98
N TRP A 93 3.64 -12.12 0.64
CA TRP A 93 3.69 -11.68 -0.76
C TRP A 93 5.10 -11.65 -1.34
N LYS A 94 6.13 -11.84 -0.50
CA LYS A 94 7.56 -11.85 -0.89
C LYS A 94 7.97 -10.59 -1.66
N ILE A 95 7.54 -9.44 -1.15
CA ILE A 95 7.83 -8.12 -1.73
C ILE A 95 8.96 -7.43 -0.97
N GLU A 96 9.94 -6.90 -1.70
CA GLU A 96 11.15 -6.28 -1.13
C GLU A 96 11.39 -4.87 -1.65
N LYS A 97 10.50 -4.37 -2.51
CA LYS A 97 10.59 -3.04 -3.10
C LYS A 97 9.22 -2.49 -3.42
N SER A 98 9.18 -1.19 -3.70
CA SER A 98 7.94 -0.55 -4.09
C SER A 98 7.39 -1.15 -5.36
N VAL A 99 6.09 -1.47 -5.35
CA VAL A 99 5.45 -2.22 -6.41
C VAL A 99 3.94 -2.02 -6.39
N PHE A 100 3.36 -1.94 -7.59
CA PHE A 100 1.95 -2.11 -7.84
C PHE A 100 1.64 -3.57 -8.09
N LEU A 101 0.63 -4.09 -7.41
CA LEU A 101 0.16 -5.46 -7.61
C LEU A 101 -1.36 -5.55 -7.46
N PRO A 102 -2.05 -6.28 -8.34
CA PRO A 102 -3.42 -6.69 -8.06
C PRO A 102 -3.45 -7.68 -6.90
N GLU A 103 -4.55 -7.71 -6.16
CA GLU A 103 -4.74 -8.62 -5.03
C GLU A 103 -4.36 -10.06 -5.39
N PRO A 104 -3.36 -10.65 -4.71
CA PRO A 104 -2.95 -12.02 -4.98
C PRO A 104 -4.07 -13.01 -4.69
N GLY A 105 -4.33 -13.94 -5.61
CA GLY A 105 -5.20 -15.08 -5.35
C GLY A 105 -6.72 -14.83 -5.47
N ARG A 106 -7.17 -13.63 -5.86
CA ARG A 106 -8.59 -13.39 -6.14
C ARG A 106 -9.00 -13.84 -7.54
N ASN A 107 -10.17 -14.48 -7.62
CA ASN A 107 -10.78 -14.90 -8.88
C ASN A 107 -11.65 -13.76 -9.43
N LEU A 108 -11.22 -13.12 -10.52
CA LEU A 108 -11.88 -11.95 -11.14
C LEU A 108 -13.24 -12.25 -11.82
N LEU A 109 -13.80 -13.43 -11.60
CA LEU A 109 -15.01 -13.91 -12.30
C LEU A 109 -16.31 -13.31 -11.74
N ASN A 110 -16.30 -12.70 -10.55
CA ASN A 110 -17.48 -12.10 -9.95
C ASN A 110 -17.39 -10.57 -9.92
N SER A 111 -18.10 -9.92 -10.84
CA SER A 111 -18.11 -8.45 -11.05
C SER A 111 -18.67 -7.65 -9.86
N LEU A 112 -19.24 -8.31 -8.85
CA LEU A 112 -19.81 -7.63 -7.67
C LEU A 112 -18.77 -7.34 -6.58
N ILE A 113 -17.58 -7.94 -6.65
CA ILE A 113 -16.53 -7.78 -5.64
C ILE A 113 -15.48 -6.79 -6.18
N PRO A 114 -15.14 -5.72 -5.43
CA PRO A 114 -14.14 -4.77 -5.88
C PRO A 114 -12.78 -5.45 -5.98
N VAL A 115 -12.08 -5.26 -7.10
CA VAL A 115 -10.70 -5.70 -7.32
C VAL A 115 -9.79 -4.75 -6.54
N TYR A 116 -9.11 -5.26 -5.53
CA TYR A 116 -8.10 -4.49 -4.82
C TYR A 116 -6.80 -4.43 -5.62
N PHE A 117 -6.25 -3.22 -5.69
CA PHE A 117 -4.98 -2.95 -6.34
C PHE A 117 -4.08 -2.26 -5.34
N TYR A 118 -3.00 -2.93 -4.97
CA TYR A 118 -2.12 -2.45 -3.92
C TYR A 118 -0.96 -1.68 -4.52
N TYR A 119 -0.72 -0.48 -4.00
CA TYR A 119 0.59 0.14 -4.04
C TYR A 119 1.32 -0.19 -2.74
N CYS A 120 2.32 -1.04 -2.84
CA CYS A 120 3.23 -1.38 -1.76
C CYS A 120 4.36 -0.37 -1.76
N HIS A 121 4.45 0.49 -0.74
CA HIS A 121 5.42 1.57 -0.65
C HIS A 121 6.56 1.23 0.32
N PHE A 122 7.80 1.28 -0.17
CA PHE A 122 9.02 1.00 0.58
C PHE A 122 9.98 2.20 0.68
N GLY A 123 9.72 3.28 -0.06
CA GLY A 123 10.61 4.45 -0.11
C GLY A 123 11.94 4.19 -0.84
N ASN A 124 12.01 3.16 -1.68
CA ASN A 124 13.24 2.72 -2.34
C ASN A 124 13.24 2.85 -3.88
N ALA A 125 12.11 3.17 -4.50
CA ALA A 125 12.04 3.51 -5.92
C ALA A 125 12.18 5.02 -6.14
N LYS A 126 12.63 5.43 -7.33
CA LYS A 126 12.94 6.84 -7.64
C LYS A 126 11.75 7.78 -7.40
N ASN A 127 10.55 7.34 -7.78
CA ASN A 127 9.35 8.16 -7.77
C ASN A 127 8.41 7.85 -6.60
N ASP A 128 8.86 7.09 -5.59
CA ASP A 128 8.01 6.62 -4.49
C ASP A 128 7.28 7.74 -3.76
N GLY A 129 8.00 8.79 -3.37
CA GLY A 129 7.41 9.91 -2.64
C GLY A 129 6.34 10.67 -3.44
N LEU A 130 6.46 10.70 -4.77
CA LEU A 130 5.46 11.30 -5.64
C LEU A 130 4.24 10.38 -5.81
N VAL A 131 4.49 9.10 -6.11
CA VAL A 131 3.43 8.10 -6.30
C VAL A 131 2.61 7.93 -5.03
N LYS A 132 3.26 7.85 -3.85
CA LYS A 132 2.58 7.79 -2.56
C LYS A 132 1.58 8.92 -2.40
N LYS A 133 1.97 10.17 -2.68
CA LYS A 133 1.07 11.33 -2.58
C LYS A 133 -0.11 11.24 -3.54
N LEU A 134 0.14 10.80 -4.78
CA LEU A 134 -0.93 10.61 -5.76
C LEU A 134 -1.91 9.53 -5.29
N ILE A 135 -1.42 8.41 -4.77
CA ILE A 135 -2.28 7.35 -4.23
C ILE A 135 -3.02 7.80 -2.97
N GLU A 136 -2.38 8.52 -2.06
CA GLU A 136 -3.05 9.07 -0.87
C GLU A 136 -4.20 10.01 -1.26
N ASN A 137 -4.03 10.83 -2.30
CA ASN A 137 -5.12 11.64 -2.83
C ASN A 137 -6.25 10.77 -3.39
N GLU A 138 -5.92 9.71 -4.13
CA GLU A 138 -6.91 8.81 -4.73
C GLU A 138 -7.68 7.97 -3.70
N VAL A 139 -7.09 7.64 -2.55
CA VAL A 139 -7.75 6.85 -1.49
C VAL A 139 -8.63 7.71 -0.58
N ASN A 140 -8.31 9.00 -0.42
CA ASN A 140 -9.05 9.93 0.43
C ASN A 140 -10.23 10.63 -0.28
N HIS A 141 -10.46 10.33 -1.56
CA HIS A 141 -11.54 10.86 -2.40
C HIS A 141 -12.55 9.76 -2.78
#